data_AF-A0A6Y4MFU8-F1
#
_entry.id   AF-A0A6Y4MFU8-F1
#
_cell.length_a   1.000
_cell.length_b   1.000
_cell.length_c   1.000
_cell.angle_alpha   90.00
_cell.angle_beta   90.00
_cell.angle_gamma   90.00
#
_symmetry.space_group_name_H-M   'P 1'
#
loop_
_entity.id
_entity.type
_entity.pdbx_description
1 polymer ?
#
loop_
_entity_poly.entity_id
_entity_poly.type
_entity_poly.pdbx_seq_one_letter_code
_entity_poly.pdbx_strand_id
1 'polypeptide(L)'
;MTLRLQTESPADQDMFRGSSHEKVAENVAQIIRTPDVNIIGLEGELGSGKSTILKFLQKKLKDDFTFINFDAERYHHGSTKKALIDVIHHGVSLQC
;
A
#
# COMPACT_ATOMS: atom_id res chain seq x y z
N MET A 1 20.71 -1.21 -31.28
CA MET A 1 20.00 -0.27 -30.38
C MET A 1 19.44 -1.07 -29.22
N THR A 2 19.76 -0.69 -27.99
CA THR A 2 19.33 -1.41 -26.79
C THR A 2 17.99 -0.85 -26.33
N LEU A 3 16.94 -1.68 -26.32
CA LEU A 3 15.64 -1.31 -25.78
C LEU A 3 15.77 -1.07 -24.27
N ARG A 4 15.53 0.17 -23.82
CA ARG A 4 15.37 0.50 -22.41
C ARG A 4 13.89 0.71 -22.11
N LEU A 5 13.32 -0.17 -21.31
CA LEU A 5 11.97 -0.01 -20.77
C LEU A 5 12.06 0.74 -19.45
N GLN A 6 11.18 1.72 -19.26
CA GLN A 6 10.99 2.37 -17.97
C GLN A 6 10.09 1.48 -17.12
N THR A 7 10.50 1.24 -15.88
CA THR A 7 9.69 0.53 -14.89
C THR A 7 8.98 1.55 -14.02
N GLU A 8 7.66 1.43 -13.92
CA GLU A 8 6.88 2.23 -12.98
C GLU A 8 6.99 1.62 -11.58
N SER A 9 7.41 2.42 -10.61
CA SER A 9 7.51 2.02 -9.21
C SER A 9 7.09 3.15 -8.28
N PRO A 10 6.47 2.85 -7.13
CA PRO A 10 6.13 3.87 -6.14
C PRO A 10 7.36 4.68 -5.71
N ALA A 11 7.22 6.00 -5.65
CA ALA A 11 8.33 6.90 -5.38
C ALA A 11 8.90 6.68 -3.97
N ASP A 12 10.21 6.90 -3.81
CA ASP A 12 10.89 6.82 -2.50
C ASP A 12 10.79 8.11 -1.69
N GLN A 13 10.53 9.24 -2.36
CA GLN A 13 10.46 10.57 -1.76
C GLN A 13 9.35 11.39 -2.43
N ASP A 14 8.69 12.23 -1.65
CA ASP A 14 7.70 13.17 -2.16
C ASP A 14 8.41 14.40 -2.76
N MET A 15 8.46 14.44 -4.09
CA MET A 15 9.11 15.53 -4.85
C MET A 15 8.17 16.71 -5.12
N PHE A 16 6.90 16.65 -4.70
CA PHE A 16 5.98 17.77 -4.84
C PHE A 16 6.29 18.82 -3.77
N ARG A 17 6.36 20.10 -4.17
CA ARG A 17 6.68 21.22 -3.26
C ARG A 17 5.78 21.30 -2.02
N GLY A 18 4.55 20.76 -2.10
CA GLY A 18 3.59 20.73 -0.99
C GLY A 18 3.64 19.47 -0.13
N SER A 19 4.48 18.48 -0.46
CA SER A 19 4.55 17.15 0.14
C SER A 19 3.17 16.51 0.33
N SER A 20 2.35 16.55 -0.72
CA SER A 20 0.94 16.16 -0.65
C SER A 20 0.76 14.67 -0.35
N HIS A 21 1.60 13.81 -0.93
CA HIS A 21 1.52 12.36 -0.68
C HIS A 21 1.97 12.03 0.74
N GLU A 22 3.03 12.67 1.21
CA GLU A 22 3.54 12.49 2.58
C GLU A 22 2.51 12.93 3.63
N LYS A 23 1.83 14.07 3.40
CA LYS A 23 0.76 14.57 4.28
C LYS A 23 -0.45 13.64 4.34
N VAL A 24 -0.86 13.08 3.21
CA VAL A 24 -1.94 12.10 3.18
C VAL A 24 -1.54 10.85 3.96
N ALA A 25 -0.32 10.34 3.73
CA ALA A 25 0.19 9.18 4.47
C ALA A 25 0.26 9.44 5.99
N GLU A 26 0.66 10.64 6.42
CA GLU A 26 0.68 11.02 7.84
C GLU A 26 -0.72 11.02 8.44
N ASN A 27 -1.69 11.67 7.78
CA ASN A 27 -3.06 11.72 8.27
C ASN A 27 -3.69 10.32 8.37
N VAL A 28 -3.47 9.47 7.36
CA VAL A 28 -3.94 8.08 7.38
C VAL A 28 -3.27 7.28 8.51
N ALA A 29 -1.98 7.50 8.78
CA ALA A 29 -1.28 6.86 9.89
C ALA A 29 -1.88 7.21 11.26
N GLN A 30 -2.31 8.46 11.45
CA GLN A 30 -2.99 8.88 12.68
C GLN A 30 -4.39 8.23 12.81
N ILE A 31 -5.13 8.13 11.71
CA ILE A 31 -6.45 7.48 11.68
C ILE A 31 -6.34 5.99 12.01
N ILE A 32 -5.36 5.27 11.45
CA ILE A 32 -5.15 3.84 11.73
C ILE A 32 -4.86 3.57 13.21
N ARG A 33 -4.23 4.52 13.92
CA ARG A 33 -4.00 4.42 15.37
C ARG A 33 -5.24 4.73 16.21
N THR A 34 -6.30 5.27 15.61
CA THR A 34 -7.53 5.60 16.30
C THR A 34 -8.40 4.34 16.41
N PRO A 35 -8.92 4.00 17.60
CA PRO A 35 -9.84 2.88 17.75
C PRO A 35 -11.10 3.08 16.89
N ASP A 36 -11.76 1.97 16.53
CA ASP A 36 -13.04 1.93 15.81
C ASP A 36 -13.03 2.31 14.31
N VAL A 37 -11.87 2.60 13.72
CA VAL A 37 -11.74 2.78 12.26
C VAL A 37 -11.20 1.51 11.61
N ASN A 38 -12.09 0.76 10.94
CA ASN A 38 -11.74 -0.54 10.34
C ASN A 38 -11.40 -0.48 8.85
N ILE A 39 -11.88 0.55 8.13
CA ILE A 39 -11.75 0.64 6.67
C ILE A 39 -11.41 2.07 6.27
N ILE A 40 -10.36 2.22 5.46
CA ILE A 40 -9.94 3.49 4.87
C ILE A 40 -9.89 3.32 3.35
N GLY A 41 -10.64 4.15 2.63
CA GLY A 41 -10.61 4.20 1.18
C GLY A 41 -9.66 5.30 0.70
N LEU A 42 -8.76 4.95 -0.23
CA LEU A 42 -7.92 5.93 -0.95
C LEU A 42 -8.35 5.99 -2.41
N GLU A 43 -9.14 7.00 -2.75
CA GLU A 43 -9.67 7.20 -4.10
C GLU A 43 -8.76 8.09 -4.95
N GLY A 44 -8.69 7.82 -6.25
CA GLY A 44 -8.00 8.66 -7.22
C GLY A 44 -7.78 7.96 -8.56
N GLU A 45 -7.44 8.71 -9.59
CA GLU A 45 -7.20 8.20 -10.96
C GLU A 45 -5.96 7.29 -11.05
N LEU A 46 -5.88 6.47 -12.10
CA LEU A 46 -4.68 5.69 -12.39
C LEU A 46 -3.47 6.63 -12.54
N GLY A 47 -2.34 6.30 -11.92
CA GLY A 47 -1.15 7.14 -11.93
C GLY A 47 -1.17 8.34 -10.97
N SER A 48 -2.22 8.53 -10.15
CA SER A 48 -2.30 9.65 -9.19
C SER A 48 -1.34 9.56 -7.99
N GLY A 49 -0.58 8.46 -7.87
CA GLY A 49 0.38 8.24 -6.78
C GLY A 49 -0.18 7.48 -5.56
N LYS A 50 -1.33 6.81 -5.66
CA LYS A 50 -1.90 6.00 -4.57
C LYS A 50 -0.91 4.98 -4.00
N SER A 51 -0.21 4.24 -4.86
CA SER A 51 0.81 3.27 -4.45
C SER A 51 2.01 3.93 -3.74
N THR A 52 2.35 5.18 -4.10
CA THR A 52 3.36 5.98 -3.40
C THR A 52 2.92 6.34 -2.00
N ILE A 53 1.66 6.76 -1.83
CA ILE A 53 1.08 7.04 -0.50
C ILE A 53 1.11 5.78 0.37
N LEU A 54 0.72 4.62 -0.17
CA LEU A 54 0.78 3.35 0.57
C LEU A 54 2.22 3.00 1.01
N LYS A 55 3.22 3.25 0.16
CA LYS A 55 4.63 3.03 0.51
C LYS A 55 5.10 3.94 1.64
N PHE A 56 4.73 5.22 1.62
CA PHE A 56 5.05 6.15 2.71
C PHE A 56 4.32 5.77 4.01
N LEU A 57 3.06 5.36 3.91
CA LEU A 57 2.28 4.88 5.05
C LEU A 57 2.93 3.65 5.71
N GLN A 58 3.32 2.65 4.93
CA GLN A 58 4.03 1.47 5.43
C GLN A 58 5.32 1.84 6.15
N LYS A 59 6.08 2.79 5.62
CA LYS A 59 7.32 3.28 6.25
C LYS A 59 7.05 3.92 7.61
N LYS A 60 5.96 4.67 7.77
CA LYS A 60 5.59 5.37 9.01
C LYS A 60 5.06 4.44 10.11
N LEU A 61 4.52 3.30 9.73
CA LEU A 61 3.83 2.36 10.61
C LEU A 61 4.58 1.04 10.80
N LYS A 62 5.77 0.91 10.20
CA LYS A 62 6.55 -0.34 10.14
C LYS A 62 6.83 -0.95 11.52
N ASP A 63 7.02 -0.12 12.54
CA ASP A 63 7.36 -0.56 13.88
C ASP A 63 6.12 -0.91 14.74
N ASP A 64 4.95 -0.38 14.36
CA ASP A 64 3.70 -0.51 15.11
C ASP A 64 2.76 -1.58 14.50
N PHE A 65 2.87 -1.84 13.20
CA PHE A 65 1.89 -2.63 12.45
C PHE A 65 2.54 -3.63 11.49
N THR A 66 1.82 -4.74 11.30
CA THR A 66 2.14 -5.73 10.26
C THR A 66 1.34 -5.45 9.01
N PHE A 67 2.04 -5.43 7.87
CA PHE A 67 1.43 -5.17 6.57
C PHE A 67 1.25 -6.45 5.76
N ILE A 68 0.00 -6.73 5.39
CA ILE A 68 -0.37 -7.80 4.48
C ILE A 68 -0.93 -7.15 3.22
N ASN A 69 -0.20 -7.25 2.11
CA ASN A 69 -0.60 -6.65 0.83
C ASN A 69 -1.37 -7.67 -0.02
N PHE A 70 -2.54 -7.27 -0.51
CA PHE A 70 -3.35 -8.08 -1.41
C PHE A 70 -3.69 -7.28 -2.67
N ASP A 71 -3.39 -7.86 -3.84
CA ASP A 71 -3.66 -7.28 -5.15
C ASP A 71 -4.87 -7.97 -5.78
N ALA A 72 -6.00 -7.26 -5.82
CA ALA A 72 -7.24 -7.82 -6.34
C ALA A 72 -7.18 -8.13 -7.84
N GLU A 73 -6.45 -7.34 -8.64
CA GLU A 73 -6.36 -7.54 -10.09
C GLU A 73 -5.52 -8.77 -10.42
N ARG A 74 -4.41 -8.96 -9.70
CA ARG A 74 -3.55 -10.13 -9.86
C ARG A 74 -4.30 -11.45 -9.62
N TYR A 75 -5.23 -11.46 -8.67
CA TYR A 75 -5.99 -12.65 -8.29
C TYR A 75 -7.40 -12.71 -8.90
N HIS A 76 -7.74 -11.79 -9.82
CA HIS A 76 -9.06 -11.71 -10.45
C HIS A 76 -9.38 -12.93 -11.33
N HIS A 77 -8.37 -13.56 -11.93
CA HIS A 77 -8.54 -14.70 -12.83
C HIS A 77 -8.52 -16.08 -12.12
N GLY A 78 -8.50 -16.10 -10.79
CA GLY A 78 -8.52 -17.31 -9.96
C GLY A 78 -9.58 -17.25 -8.85
N SER A 79 -9.49 -18.13 -7.85
CA SER A 79 -10.33 -18.04 -6.65
C SER A 79 -9.81 -16.94 -5.72
N THR A 80 -10.32 -15.71 -5.87
CA THR A 80 -9.93 -14.55 -5.05
C THR A 80 -10.03 -14.84 -3.54
N LYS A 81 -11.05 -15.60 -3.11
CA LYS A 81 -11.21 -16.00 -1.71
C LYS A 81 -10.06 -16.88 -1.21
N LYS A 82 -9.69 -17.89 -1.99
CA LYS A 82 -8.57 -18.77 -1.64
C LYS A 82 -7.26 -17.97 -1.60
N ALA A 83 -7.01 -17.14 -2.62
CA ALA A 83 -5.81 -16.32 -2.67
C ALA A 83 -5.70 -15.37 -1.48
N LEU A 84 -6.80 -14.74 -1.06
CA LEU A 84 -6.81 -13.87 0.11
C LEU A 84 -6.47 -14.64 1.40
N ILE A 85 -7.10 -15.80 1.61
CA ILE A 85 -6.82 -16.66 2.77
C ILE A 85 -5.35 -17.08 2.78
N ASP A 86 -4.83 -17.52 1.63
CA ASP A 86 -3.43 -17.93 1.50
C ASP A 86 -2.49 -16.75 1.83
N VAL A 87 -2.74 -15.56 1.29
CA VAL A 87 -1.92 -14.36 1.55
C VAL A 87 -1.94 -13.98 3.03
N ILE A 88 -3.12 -14.01 3.68
CA ILE A 88 -3.23 -13.72 5.11
C ILE A 88 -2.49 -14.78 5.93
N HIS A 89 -2.69 -16.06 5.64
CA HIS A 89 -2.02 -17.15 6.34
C HIS A 89 -0.50 -17.02 6.26
N HIS A 90 0.05 -16.78 5.07
CA HIS A 90 1.49 -16.57 4.91
C HIS A 90 1.98 -15.33 5.66
N GLY A 91 1.24 -14.21 5.58
CA GLY A 91 1.60 -12.96 6.28
C GLY A 91 1.63 -13.09 7.80
N VAL A 92 0.73 -13.89 8.39
CA VAL A 92 0.69 -14.13 9.84
C VAL A 92 1.71 -15.18 10.26
N SER A 93 1.86 -16.27 9.50
CA SER A 93 2.77 -17.39 9.85
C SER A 93 4.25 -17.04 9.84
N LEU A 94 4.67 -16.04 9.05
CA LEU A 94 6.07 -15.57 9.00
C LEU A 94 6.50 -14.77 10.24
N GLN A 95 5.61 -14.57 11.22
CA GLN A 95 5.88 -13.81 12.45
C GLN A 95 5.97 -14.69 13.72
N CYS A 96 5.81 -16.01 13.59
CA CYS A 96 5.99 -16.97 14.69
C CYS A 96 7.38 -17.62 14.66
#